data_AF-A0A259M239-F1
#
_entry.id   AF-A0A259M239-F1
#
_cell.length_a   1.000
_cell.length_b   1.000
_cell.length_c   1.000
_cell.angle_alpha   90.00
_cell.angle_beta   90.00
_cell.angle_gamma   90.00
#
_symmetry.space_group_name_H-M   'P 1'
#
loop_
_entity.id
_entity.type
_entity.pdbx_description
1 polymer ?
#
loop_
_entity_poly.entity_id
_entity_poly.type
_entity_poly.pdbx_seq_one_letter_code
_entity_poly.pdbx_strand_id
1 'polypeptide(L)'
;MTTGGQSGTSGKAAFRLGPWGAIALLTVPVVLVNATSDLIEMQRSGLSVHTVEPFIWEVTSAAVLVLMAPLVGWAVKRWPLLGPGLPLALLIHAGLSVPFSLAHVGAMVPAREAAYAVLGWQYDFFSGGFWVTLLYEWRKDLITYGIFVGIYTAYAWWAARAAAPGPEPAPAPERIEVKTGGRTLFLLPGEILWLEAAGNYVTLHTEGGSHLLRATLADWEKRLSAPAQTVSNGFTPDQPADTSSAKPDFVRIHRSRIVNRHHIRETRTTSSGDFELTLSNGATLTGSRRFRSGLG
;
A
#
# COMPACT_ATOMS: atom_id res chain seq x y z
N MET A 1 -28.34 14.66 16.74
CA MET A 1 -27.05 14.05 16.35
C MET A 1 -27.31 12.59 16.03
N THR A 2 -26.99 12.13 14.83
CA THR A 2 -27.08 10.71 14.42
C THR A 2 -26.03 10.46 13.35
N THR A 3 -24.94 9.79 13.70
CA THR A 3 -23.80 9.50 12.80
C THR A 3 -24.14 8.33 11.86
N GLY A 4 -24.82 8.65 10.75
CA GLY A 4 -25.08 7.70 9.66
C GLY A 4 -23.79 7.38 8.89
N GLY A 5 -22.98 6.45 9.42
CA GLY A 5 -21.61 6.20 8.98
C GLY A 5 -21.26 4.73 8.73
N GLN A 6 -22.20 3.92 8.23
CA GLN A 6 -21.92 2.53 7.81
C GLN A 6 -22.57 2.20 6.46
N SER A 7 -21.93 2.66 5.39
CA SER A 7 -22.10 2.12 4.02
C SER A 7 -20.78 1.60 3.44
N GLY A 8 -19.87 1.15 4.31
CA GLY A 8 -18.76 0.29 3.90
C GLY A 8 -19.33 -0.99 3.31
N THR A 9 -19.16 -1.20 2.01
CA THR A 9 -19.75 -2.34 1.30
C THR A 9 -19.21 -3.65 1.86
N SER A 10 -20.11 -4.61 2.08
CA SER A 10 -19.73 -5.97 2.47
C SER A 10 -19.04 -6.67 1.30
N GLY A 11 -17.74 -6.38 1.15
CA GLY A 11 -16.84 -7.16 0.33
C GLY A 11 -16.80 -8.57 0.90
N LYS A 12 -17.57 -9.49 0.30
CA LYS A 12 -17.65 -10.90 0.67
C LYS A 12 -16.25 -11.39 1.00
N ALA A 13 -16.06 -11.97 2.19
CA ALA A 13 -14.76 -12.44 2.65
C ALA A 13 -14.27 -13.58 1.75
N ALA A 14 -13.58 -13.20 0.66
CA ALA A 14 -13.00 -14.13 -0.29
C ALA A 14 -12.05 -15.05 0.46
N PHE A 15 -12.14 -16.35 0.22
CA PHE A 15 -11.31 -17.35 0.88
C PHE A 15 -9.85 -17.16 0.48
N ARG A 16 -9.11 -16.36 1.26
CA ARG A 16 -7.68 -16.12 1.06
C ARG A 16 -6.90 -17.29 1.63
N LEU A 17 -6.57 -18.24 0.76
CA LEU A 17 -5.68 -19.35 1.09
C LEU A 17 -4.39 -18.80 1.72
N GLY A 18 -4.10 -19.19 2.96
CA GLY A 18 -2.87 -18.77 3.65
C GLY A 18 -1.64 -19.52 3.12
N PRO A 19 -0.41 -19.09 3.45
CA PRO A 19 0.83 -19.73 2.98
C PRO A 19 0.89 -21.23 3.30
N TRP A 20 0.42 -21.64 4.48
CA TRP A 20 0.30 -23.07 4.85
C TRP A 20 -0.69 -23.83 3.95
N GLY A 21 -1.87 -23.26 3.68
CA GLY A 21 -2.86 -23.87 2.79
C GLY A 21 -2.39 -23.92 1.32
N ALA A 22 -1.59 -22.93 0.90
CA ALA A 22 -0.94 -22.92 -0.41
C ALA A 22 0.12 -24.03 -0.52
N ILE A 23 0.93 -24.23 0.52
CA ILE A 23 1.86 -25.37 0.61
C ILE A 23 1.08 -26.68 0.51
N ALA A 24 0.08 -26.89 1.38
CA ALA A 24 -0.73 -28.12 1.39
C ALA A 24 -1.38 -28.43 0.03
N LEU A 25 -1.92 -27.40 -0.65
CA LEU A 25 -2.52 -27.54 -1.98
C LEU A 25 -1.48 -27.87 -3.08
N LEU A 26 -0.30 -27.24 -3.03
CA LEU A 26 0.78 -27.50 -3.98
C LEU A 26 1.46 -28.86 -3.79
N THR A 27 1.43 -29.42 -2.58
CA THR A 27 1.98 -30.75 -2.31
C THR A 27 1.17 -31.87 -2.98
N VAL A 28 -0.14 -31.72 -3.17
CA VAL A 28 -0.99 -32.75 -3.80
C VAL A 28 -0.54 -33.17 -5.21
N PRO A 29 -0.34 -32.25 -6.18
CA PRO A 29 0.18 -32.63 -7.50
C PRO A 29 1.64 -33.11 -7.46
N VAL A 30 2.47 -32.64 -6.51
CA VAL A 30 3.86 -33.12 -6.36
C VAL A 30 3.88 -34.60 -5.96
N VAL A 31 3.09 -34.99 -4.95
CA VAL A 31 2.94 -36.39 -4.52
C VAL A 31 2.49 -37.27 -5.68
N LEU A 32 1.50 -36.82 -6.46
CA LEU A 32 0.99 -37.57 -7.60
C LEU A 32 2.04 -37.75 -8.71
N VAL A 33 2.79 -36.69 -9.05
CA VAL A 33 3.83 -36.73 -10.09
C VAL A 33 5.03 -37.59 -9.66
N ASN A 34 5.49 -37.46 -8.41
CA ASN A 34 6.61 -38.23 -7.90
C ASN A 34 6.26 -39.72 -7.82
N ALA A 35 5.17 -40.09 -7.13
CA ALA A 35 4.78 -41.48 -6.96
C ALA A 35 4.48 -42.20 -8.28
N THR A 36 3.93 -41.50 -9.28
CA THR A 36 3.73 -42.09 -10.62
C THR A 36 5.02 -42.18 -11.44
N SER A 37 5.97 -41.25 -11.26
CA SER A 37 7.28 -41.30 -11.91
C SER A 37 8.12 -42.46 -11.36
N ASP A 38 8.18 -42.61 -10.04
CA ASP A 38 8.87 -43.73 -9.38
C ASP A 38 8.26 -45.07 -9.79
N LEU A 39 6.92 -45.18 -9.82
CA LEU A 39 6.23 -46.40 -10.26
C LEU A 39 6.60 -46.77 -11.72
N ILE A 40 6.70 -45.80 -12.62
CA ILE A 40 7.10 -46.02 -14.02
C ILE A 40 8.57 -46.47 -14.11
N GLU A 41 9.47 -45.90 -13.31
CA GLU A 41 10.89 -46.26 -13.34
C GLU A 41 11.15 -47.63 -12.70
N MET A 42 10.46 -47.95 -11.61
CA MET A 42 10.49 -49.30 -11.02
C MET A 42 9.94 -50.34 -12.02
N GLN A 43 8.87 -50.03 -12.77
CA GLN A 43 8.37 -50.92 -13.84
C GLN A 43 9.40 -51.11 -14.98
N ARG A 44 10.15 -50.07 -15.35
CA ARG A 44 11.24 -50.17 -16.35
C ARG A 44 12.42 -51.02 -15.88
N SER A 45 12.68 -51.04 -14.56
CA SER A 45 13.78 -51.83 -13.98
C SER A 45 13.61 -53.36 -14.09
N GLY A 46 12.40 -53.83 -14.42
CA GLY A 46 12.07 -55.26 -14.52
C GLY A 46 11.92 -55.98 -13.18
N LEU A 47 12.00 -55.27 -12.05
CA LEU A 47 11.76 -55.80 -10.72
C LEU A 47 10.26 -56.03 -10.45
N SER A 48 9.94 -56.98 -9.57
CA SER A 48 8.58 -57.19 -9.07
C SER A 48 8.22 -56.10 -8.06
N VAL A 49 7.38 -55.13 -8.46
CA VAL A 49 7.06 -53.93 -7.67
C VAL A 49 5.68 -54.00 -7.02
N HIS A 50 5.56 -53.50 -5.79
CA HIS A 50 4.27 -53.20 -5.19
C HIS A 50 3.76 -51.82 -5.64
N THR A 51 2.64 -51.77 -6.37
CA THR A 51 2.15 -50.55 -7.04
C THR A 51 1.75 -49.41 -6.09
N VAL A 52 1.52 -49.71 -4.81
CA VAL A 52 1.17 -48.76 -3.75
C VAL A 52 2.41 -48.17 -3.06
N GLU A 53 3.59 -48.77 -3.27
CA GLU A 53 4.80 -48.47 -2.50
C GLU A 53 5.31 -47.02 -2.67
N PRO A 54 5.40 -46.45 -3.89
CA PRO A 54 5.78 -45.03 -4.05
C PRO A 54 4.76 -44.06 -3.46
N PHE A 55 3.47 -44.44 -3.44
CA PHE A 55 2.43 -43.62 -2.80
C PHE A 55 2.59 -43.60 -1.28
N ILE A 56 3.02 -44.69 -0.65
CA ILE A 56 3.37 -44.70 0.78
C ILE A 56 4.53 -43.76 1.03
N TRP A 57 5.58 -43.78 0.20
CA TRP A 57 6.73 -42.89 0.34
C TRP A 57 6.35 -41.42 0.26
N GLU A 58 5.63 -41.04 -0.79
CA GLU A 58 5.33 -39.63 -1.04
C GLU A 58 4.25 -39.09 -0.10
N VAL A 59 3.22 -39.87 0.23
CA VAL A 59 2.17 -39.42 1.18
C VAL A 59 2.71 -39.27 2.61
N THR A 60 3.59 -40.17 3.08
CA THR A 60 4.20 -40.05 4.42
C THR A 60 5.12 -38.84 4.53
N SER A 61 5.99 -38.63 3.53
CA SER A 61 6.85 -37.45 3.39
C SER A 61 6.00 -36.16 3.37
N ALA A 62 5.05 -36.07 2.46
CA ALA A 62 4.16 -34.92 2.29
C ALA A 62 3.38 -34.56 3.56
N ALA A 63 2.81 -35.55 4.26
CA ALA A 63 2.04 -35.32 5.48
C ALA A 63 2.92 -34.66 6.56
N VAL A 64 4.12 -35.19 6.80
CA VAL A 64 5.06 -34.63 7.79
C VAL A 64 5.51 -33.23 7.39
N LEU A 65 5.90 -33.02 6.12
CA LEU A 65 6.36 -31.72 5.62
C LEU A 65 5.27 -30.65 5.70
N VAL A 66 4.02 -30.96 5.34
CA VAL A 66 2.87 -30.03 5.45
C VAL A 66 2.53 -29.72 6.91
N LEU A 67 2.65 -30.69 7.82
CA LEU A 67 2.46 -30.48 9.26
C LEU A 67 3.58 -29.64 9.89
N MET A 68 4.81 -29.72 9.38
CA MET A 68 5.97 -28.94 9.85
C MET A 68 6.06 -27.53 9.24
N ALA A 69 5.45 -27.29 8.08
CA ALA A 69 5.47 -25.99 7.39
C ALA A 69 5.09 -24.76 8.26
N PRO A 70 4.15 -24.82 9.23
CA PRO A 70 3.88 -23.70 10.14
C PRO A 70 5.07 -23.28 11.02
N LEU A 71 5.96 -24.21 11.37
CA LEU A 71 7.19 -23.92 12.14
C LEU A 71 8.18 -23.10 11.31
N VAL A 72 8.24 -23.36 10.00
CA VAL A 72 9.02 -22.54 9.05
C VAL A 72 8.42 -21.14 8.94
N GLY A 73 7.09 -21.02 8.89
CA GLY A 73 6.39 -19.72 8.93
C GLY A 73 6.66 -18.91 10.20
N TRP A 74 6.71 -19.58 11.36
CA TRP A 74 7.13 -18.96 12.62
C TRP A 74 8.58 -18.46 12.57
N ALA A 75 9.50 -19.27 12.02
CA ALA A 75 10.90 -18.88 11.86
C ALA A 75 11.06 -17.66 10.93
N VAL A 76 10.39 -17.64 9.77
CA VAL A 76 10.40 -16.49 8.84
C VAL A 76 9.83 -15.23 9.50
N LYS A 77 8.78 -15.35 10.34
CA LYS A 77 8.26 -14.22 11.11
C LYS A 77 9.25 -13.72 12.17
N ARG A 78 10.09 -14.60 12.73
CA ARG A 78 11.06 -14.30 13.79
C ARG A 78 12.41 -13.78 13.26
N TRP A 79 12.79 -14.16 12.04
CA TRP A 79 14.03 -13.78 11.36
C TRP A 79 13.78 -13.50 9.85
N PRO A 80 13.10 -12.39 9.49
CA PRO A 80 12.65 -12.14 8.12
C PRO A 80 13.80 -11.84 7.15
N LEU A 81 13.79 -12.49 5.98
CA LEU A 81 14.76 -12.29 4.89
C LEU A 81 14.64 -10.92 4.18
N LEU A 82 13.55 -10.19 4.36
CA LEU A 82 13.31 -8.88 3.71
C LEU A 82 13.68 -7.68 4.60
N GLY A 83 14.56 -7.90 5.59
CA GLY A 83 15.01 -6.87 6.53
C GLY A 83 16.53 -6.64 6.50
N PRO A 84 17.03 -5.63 7.24
CA PRO A 84 18.47 -5.28 7.27
C PRO A 84 19.37 -6.38 7.86
N GLY A 85 18.80 -7.39 8.51
CA GLY A 85 19.51 -8.54 9.08
C GLY A 85 19.75 -9.72 8.12
N LEU A 86 19.56 -9.54 6.81
CA LEU A 86 19.57 -10.63 5.80
C LEU A 86 20.71 -11.67 5.97
N PRO A 87 22.01 -11.31 6.15
CA PRO A 87 23.07 -12.31 6.26
C PRO A 87 22.91 -13.22 7.49
N LEU A 88 22.47 -12.66 8.63
CA LEU A 88 22.21 -13.42 9.84
C LEU A 88 20.93 -14.25 9.71
N ALA A 89 19.89 -13.72 9.06
CA ALA A 89 18.67 -14.48 8.79
C ALA A 89 18.92 -15.67 7.86
N LEU A 90 19.75 -15.52 6.83
CA LEU A 90 20.20 -16.62 5.96
C LEU A 90 20.99 -17.67 6.74
N LEU A 91 21.93 -17.26 7.59
CA LEU A 91 22.72 -18.19 8.43
C LEU A 91 21.82 -18.95 9.42
N ILE A 92 20.84 -18.28 10.03
CA ILE A 92 19.86 -18.91 10.93
C ILE A 92 18.96 -19.89 10.16
N HIS A 93 18.44 -19.52 8.99
CA HIS A 93 17.64 -20.43 8.15
C HIS A 93 18.45 -21.63 7.63
N ALA A 94 19.72 -21.44 7.27
CA ALA A 94 20.63 -22.54 6.93
C ALA A 94 20.84 -23.48 8.12
N GLY A 95 21.09 -22.94 9.32
CA GLY A 95 21.19 -23.73 10.55
C GLY A 95 19.91 -24.47 10.91
N LEU A 96 18.74 -23.84 10.74
CA LEU A 96 17.43 -24.44 11.01
C LEU A 96 17.02 -25.55 10.02
N SER A 97 17.64 -25.63 8.83
CA SER A 97 17.40 -26.74 7.89
C SER A 97 17.81 -28.10 8.45
N VAL A 98 18.81 -28.15 9.34
CA VAL A 98 19.33 -29.38 9.95
C VAL A 98 18.33 -30.00 10.93
N PRO A 99 17.86 -29.31 12.00
CA PRO A 99 16.82 -29.87 12.88
C PRO A 99 15.47 -30.04 12.16
N PHE A 100 15.18 -29.27 11.11
CA PHE A 100 14.02 -29.52 10.25
C PHE A 100 14.12 -30.88 9.56
N SER A 101 15.26 -31.20 8.91
CA SER A 101 15.44 -32.50 8.26
C SER A 101 15.45 -33.67 9.26
N LEU A 102 16.14 -33.52 10.39
CA LEU A 102 16.19 -34.55 11.43
C LEU A 102 14.78 -34.85 12.00
N ALA A 103 13.94 -33.83 12.19
CA ALA A 103 12.55 -34.01 12.62
C ALA A 103 11.65 -34.55 11.50
N HIS A 104 11.89 -34.19 10.23
CA HIS A 104 11.19 -34.78 9.09
C HIS A 104 11.48 -36.28 9.00
N VAL A 105 12.75 -36.67 8.88
CA VAL A 105 13.18 -38.08 8.83
C VAL A 105 12.70 -38.85 10.06
N GLY A 106 12.89 -38.29 11.26
CA GLY A 106 12.49 -38.92 12.52
C GLY A 106 10.99 -39.17 12.69
N ALA A 107 10.13 -38.46 11.95
CA ALA A 107 8.68 -38.70 11.92
C ALA A 107 8.23 -39.50 10.69
N MET A 108 8.89 -39.33 9.54
CA MET A 108 8.56 -39.99 8.28
C MET A 108 8.96 -41.47 8.26
N VAL A 109 10.13 -41.83 8.81
CA VAL A 109 10.60 -43.23 8.87
C VAL A 109 9.64 -44.14 9.66
N PRO A 110 9.28 -43.85 10.92
CA PRO A 110 8.33 -44.71 11.66
C PRO A 110 6.92 -44.70 11.05
N ALA A 111 6.52 -43.64 10.35
CA ALA A 111 5.26 -43.62 9.60
C ALA A 111 5.27 -44.58 8.40
N ARG A 112 6.43 -44.72 7.72
CA ARG A 112 6.62 -45.73 6.66
C ARG A 112 6.72 -47.14 7.23
N GLU A 113 7.51 -47.35 8.28
CA GLU A 113 7.60 -48.65 8.97
C GLU A 113 6.22 -49.16 9.42
N ALA A 114 5.38 -48.30 10.01
CA ALA A 114 4.01 -48.64 10.39
C ALA A 114 3.13 -48.99 9.18
N ALA A 115 3.24 -48.25 8.07
CA ALA A 115 2.47 -48.52 6.85
C ALA A 115 2.88 -49.86 6.21
N TYR A 116 4.17 -50.20 6.19
CA TYR A 116 4.68 -51.48 5.70
C TYR A 116 4.27 -52.63 6.62
N ALA A 117 4.35 -52.46 7.95
CA ALA A 117 3.96 -53.47 8.92
C ALA A 117 2.47 -53.84 8.80
N VAL A 118 1.59 -52.86 8.53
CA VAL A 118 0.16 -53.09 8.25
C VAL A 118 -0.07 -53.91 6.97
N LEU A 119 0.84 -53.85 6.00
CA LEU A 119 0.80 -54.63 4.76
C LEU A 119 1.58 -55.96 4.84
N GLY A 120 2.21 -56.26 5.98
CA GLY A 120 3.05 -57.45 6.16
C GLY A 120 4.41 -57.38 5.46
N TRP A 121 4.88 -56.17 5.11
CA TRP A 121 6.15 -55.93 4.43
C TRP A 121 7.21 -55.40 5.40
N GLN A 122 8.47 -55.41 4.97
CA GLN A 122 9.59 -54.82 5.69
C GLN A 122 10.09 -53.57 4.97
N TYR A 123 10.46 -52.54 5.74
CA TYR A 123 11.04 -51.30 5.21
C TYR A 123 12.47 -51.14 5.74
N ASP A 124 13.43 -50.86 4.85
CA ASP A 124 14.80 -50.52 5.23
C ASP A 124 15.23 -49.19 4.59
N PHE A 125 15.19 -48.14 5.41
CA PHE A 125 15.61 -46.79 5.05
C PHE A 125 17.12 -46.56 5.10
N PHE A 126 17.86 -47.39 5.85
CA PHE A 126 19.28 -47.17 6.18
C PHE A 126 20.24 -48.16 5.51
N SER A 127 19.72 -49.03 4.63
CA SER A 127 20.45 -49.86 3.65
C SER A 127 21.63 -49.14 2.96
N GLY A 128 21.47 -47.86 2.60
CA GLY A 128 22.52 -47.02 2.00
C GLY A 128 23.62 -46.54 2.96
N GLY A 129 23.53 -46.88 4.25
CA GLY A 129 24.44 -46.46 5.32
C GLY A 129 23.99 -45.17 6.02
N PHE A 130 23.76 -45.26 7.34
CA PHE A 130 23.17 -44.22 8.20
C PHE A 130 23.57 -42.77 7.87
N TRP A 131 24.87 -42.45 7.88
CA TRP A 131 25.36 -41.08 7.63
C TRP A 131 25.19 -40.62 6.18
N VAL A 132 25.22 -41.54 5.21
CA VAL A 132 25.05 -41.23 3.78
C VAL A 132 23.57 -40.95 3.51
N THR A 133 22.65 -41.78 4.04
CA THR A 133 21.20 -41.52 3.99
C THR A 133 20.89 -40.16 4.63
N LEU A 134 21.33 -39.87 5.86
CA LEU A 134 21.02 -38.59 6.52
C LEU A 134 21.55 -37.37 5.75
N LEU A 135 22.74 -37.45 5.14
CA LEU A 135 23.28 -36.38 4.31
C LEU A 135 22.50 -36.20 2.99
N TYR A 136 22.01 -37.30 2.41
CA TYR A 136 21.17 -37.29 1.21
C TYR A 136 19.78 -36.70 1.49
N GLU A 137 19.14 -37.09 2.58
CA GLU A 137 17.85 -36.55 3.02
C GLU A 137 17.94 -35.07 3.37
N TRP A 138 18.93 -34.65 4.17
CA TRP A 138 19.13 -33.22 4.47
C TRP A 138 19.34 -32.36 3.21
N ARG A 139 20.01 -32.89 2.17
CA ARG A 139 20.17 -32.19 0.89
C ARG A 139 18.85 -32.02 0.13
N LYS A 140 17.89 -32.94 0.26
CA LYS A 140 16.52 -32.78 -0.27
C LYS A 140 15.71 -31.81 0.58
N ASP A 141 15.72 -32.00 1.90
CA ASP A 141 14.97 -31.20 2.86
C ASP A 141 15.40 -29.73 2.88
N LEU A 142 16.68 -29.44 2.64
CA LEU A 142 17.19 -28.07 2.47
C LEU A 142 16.49 -27.32 1.33
N ILE A 143 16.18 -28.01 0.22
CA ILE A 143 15.46 -27.42 -0.92
C ILE A 143 14.00 -27.18 -0.52
N THR A 144 13.33 -28.18 0.07
CA THR A 144 11.94 -28.06 0.54
C THR A 144 11.77 -26.96 1.59
N TYR A 145 12.68 -26.88 2.55
CA TYR A 145 12.74 -25.83 3.56
C TYR A 145 12.94 -24.45 2.92
N GLY A 146 13.85 -24.33 1.94
CA GLY A 146 14.05 -23.11 1.16
C GLY A 146 12.79 -22.67 0.40
N ILE A 147 12.06 -23.61 -0.20
CA ILE A 147 10.77 -23.36 -0.87
C ILE A 147 9.73 -22.86 0.14
N PHE A 148 9.60 -23.49 1.31
CA PHE A 148 8.68 -23.04 2.36
C PHE A 148 9.04 -21.62 2.85
N VAL A 149 10.32 -21.36 3.15
CA VAL A 149 10.83 -20.03 3.51
C VAL A 149 10.50 -19.00 2.43
N GLY A 150 10.68 -19.34 1.16
CA GLY A 150 10.32 -18.51 0.01
C GLY A 150 8.83 -18.18 -0.05
N ILE A 151 7.95 -19.19 0.11
CA ILE A 151 6.49 -19.02 0.10
C ILE A 151 6.05 -18.11 1.26
N TYR A 152 6.49 -18.36 2.50
CA TYR A 152 6.15 -17.51 3.63
C TYR A 152 6.66 -16.07 3.47
N THR A 153 7.86 -15.89 2.91
CA THR A 153 8.44 -14.58 2.61
C THR A 153 7.64 -13.83 1.54
N ALA A 154 7.23 -14.51 0.47
CA ALA A 154 6.41 -13.94 -0.60
C ALA A 154 5.00 -13.55 -0.10
N TYR A 155 4.38 -14.37 0.75
CA TYR A 155 3.10 -14.03 1.39
C TYR A 155 3.22 -12.82 2.32
N ALA A 156 4.28 -12.74 3.12
CA ALA A 156 4.55 -11.59 3.99
C ALA A 156 4.77 -10.30 3.18
N TRP A 157 5.54 -10.39 2.08
CA TRP A 157 5.76 -9.28 1.14
C TRP A 157 4.46 -8.82 0.47
N TRP A 158 3.65 -9.76 -0.03
CA TRP A 158 2.36 -9.42 -0.68
C TRP A 158 1.38 -8.78 0.32
N ALA A 159 1.31 -9.31 1.55
CA ALA A 159 0.52 -8.70 2.62
C ALA A 159 0.99 -7.29 2.96
N ALA A 160 2.31 -7.07 3.08
CA ALA A 160 2.88 -5.75 3.34
C ALA A 160 2.59 -4.75 2.21
N ARG A 161 2.66 -5.16 0.93
CA ARG A 161 2.30 -4.30 -0.21
C ARG A 161 0.79 -4.03 -0.28
N ALA A 162 -0.05 -5.00 0.07
CA ALA A 162 -1.51 -4.82 0.10
C ALA A 162 -1.99 -3.98 1.31
N ALA A 163 -1.16 -3.83 2.34
CA ALA A 163 -1.40 -2.99 3.51
C ALA A 163 -0.65 -1.64 3.46
N ALA A 164 0.14 -1.39 2.41
CA ALA A 164 0.75 -0.09 2.18
C ALA A 164 -0.37 0.95 1.93
N PRO A 165 -0.31 2.15 2.54
CA PRO A 165 -1.25 3.22 2.21
C PRO A 165 -1.25 3.50 0.71
N GLY A 166 -2.45 3.71 0.15
CA GLY A 166 -2.54 4.40 -1.13
C GLY A 166 -1.97 5.81 -1.02
N PRO A 167 -1.67 6.50 -2.15
CA PRO A 167 -1.27 7.90 -2.11
C PRO A 167 -2.29 8.69 -1.30
N GLU A 168 -1.81 9.42 -0.30
CA GLU A 168 -2.66 10.12 0.66
C GLU A 168 -3.58 11.08 -0.10
N PRO A 169 -4.91 11.08 0.17
CA PRO A 169 -5.83 11.94 -0.56
C PRO A 169 -5.42 13.40 -0.33
N ALA A 170 -5.05 14.08 -1.42
CA ALA A 170 -4.48 15.42 -1.38
C ALA A 170 -5.32 16.36 -0.49
N PRO A 171 -4.69 17.16 0.38
CA PRO A 171 -5.38 17.90 1.42
C PRO A 171 -6.50 18.75 0.82
N ALA A 172 -7.73 18.54 1.32
CA ALA A 172 -8.91 19.20 0.79
C ALA A 172 -8.71 20.74 0.85
N PRO A 173 -8.96 21.46 -0.27
CA PRO A 173 -8.62 22.88 -0.34
C PRO A 173 -9.38 23.70 0.70
N GLU A 174 -8.66 24.58 1.40
CA GLU A 174 -9.19 25.48 2.43
C GLU A 174 -10.44 26.22 1.91
N ARG A 175 -11.43 26.39 2.79
CA ARG A 175 -12.65 27.13 2.49
C ARG A 175 -12.71 28.39 3.33
N ILE A 176 -12.69 29.53 2.65
CA ILE A 176 -12.80 30.85 3.26
C ILE A 176 -14.22 31.04 3.78
N GLU A 177 -14.37 31.13 5.10
CA GLU A 177 -15.64 31.49 5.72
C GLU A 177 -16.01 32.96 5.43
N VAL A 178 -17.19 33.18 4.85
CA VAL A 178 -17.71 34.48 4.40
C VAL A 178 -19.10 34.71 5.02
N LYS A 179 -19.22 35.70 5.91
CA LYS A 179 -20.47 36.01 6.63
C LYS A 179 -21.17 37.22 5.99
N THR A 180 -22.39 37.01 5.47
CA THR A 180 -23.19 38.06 4.82
C THR A 180 -24.69 37.84 5.04
N GLY A 181 -25.46 38.91 5.27
CA GLY A 181 -26.93 38.86 5.34
C GLY A 181 -27.54 37.84 6.34
N GLY A 182 -26.83 37.50 7.42
CA GLY A 182 -27.27 36.46 8.38
C GLY A 182 -27.00 35.02 7.94
N ARG A 183 -26.22 34.80 6.88
CA ARG A 183 -25.77 33.48 6.39
C ARG A 183 -24.24 33.41 6.37
N THR A 184 -23.73 32.17 6.44
CA THR A 184 -22.32 31.85 6.25
C THR A 184 -22.15 31.08 4.94
N LEU A 185 -21.24 31.54 4.08
CA LEU A 185 -20.78 30.87 2.88
C LEU A 185 -19.36 30.33 3.13
N PHE A 186 -19.01 29.21 2.50
CA PHE A 186 -17.69 28.57 2.64
C PHE A 186 -17.07 28.41 1.25
N LEU A 187 -16.51 29.51 0.74
CA LEU A 187 -16.01 29.60 -0.63
C LEU A 187 -14.61 29.00 -0.76
N LEU A 188 -14.34 28.31 -1.86
CA LEU A 188 -12.96 28.01 -2.24
C LEU A 188 -12.27 29.31 -2.72
N PRO A 189 -10.97 29.50 -2.46
CA PRO A 189 -10.23 30.66 -2.96
C PRO A 189 -10.34 30.85 -4.50
N GLY A 190 -10.40 29.76 -5.26
CA GLY A 190 -10.63 29.75 -6.71
C GLY A 190 -12.07 29.97 -7.17
N GLU A 191 -13.02 30.21 -6.25
CA GLU A 191 -14.36 30.72 -6.59
C GLU A 191 -14.40 32.26 -6.54
N ILE A 192 -13.36 32.91 -6.01
CA ILE A 192 -13.26 34.37 -5.86
C ILE A 192 -12.51 34.97 -7.05
N LEU A 193 -13.21 35.81 -7.81
CA LEU A 193 -12.69 36.48 -9.00
C LEU A 193 -11.94 37.76 -8.61
N TRP A 194 -12.62 38.67 -7.89
CA TRP A 194 -12.03 39.91 -7.36
C TRP A 194 -12.79 40.42 -6.13
N LEU A 195 -12.20 41.40 -5.45
CA LEU A 195 -12.77 42.13 -4.33
C LEU A 195 -12.69 43.64 -4.61
N GLU A 196 -13.76 44.37 -4.33
CA GLU A 196 -13.85 45.83 -4.53
C GLU A 196 -14.31 46.56 -3.25
N ALA A 197 -13.77 47.74 -2.98
CA ALA A 197 -14.16 48.54 -1.80
C ALA A 197 -15.47 49.30 -2.03
N ALA A 198 -16.44 49.09 -1.14
CA ALA A 198 -17.74 49.74 -1.09
C ALA A 198 -17.88 50.57 0.23
N GLY A 199 -17.03 51.59 0.38
CA GLY A 199 -16.97 52.40 1.60
C GLY A 199 -16.44 51.59 2.80
N ASN A 200 -17.27 51.41 3.83
CA ASN A 200 -16.97 50.60 5.02
C ASN A 200 -17.23 49.09 4.82
N TYR A 201 -17.37 48.66 3.56
CA TYR A 201 -17.61 47.29 3.16
C TYR A 201 -16.66 46.89 2.01
N VAL A 202 -16.51 45.59 1.80
CA VAL A 202 -15.90 44.98 0.62
C VAL A 202 -16.97 44.16 -0.09
N THR A 203 -17.09 44.34 -1.40
CA THR A 203 -17.85 43.44 -2.27
C THR A 203 -16.90 42.36 -2.77
N LEU A 204 -17.22 41.11 -2.50
CA LEU A 204 -16.52 39.93 -2.98
C LEU A 204 -17.30 39.37 -4.17
N HIS A 205 -16.64 39.20 -5.32
CA HIS A 205 -17.27 38.77 -6.57
C HIS A 205 -16.85 37.34 -6.94
N THR A 206 -17.84 36.50 -7.25
CA THR A 206 -17.71 35.11 -7.69
C THR A 206 -18.47 34.92 -9.01
N GLU A 207 -18.35 33.76 -9.66
CA GLU A 207 -19.21 33.43 -10.80
C GLU A 207 -20.70 33.31 -10.38
N GLY A 208 -20.97 32.89 -9.14
CA GLY A 208 -22.31 32.77 -8.57
C GLY A 208 -22.95 34.09 -8.11
N GLY A 209 -22.23 35.21 -8.18
CA GLY A 209 -22.75 36.53 -7.83
C GLY A 209 -21.80 37.37 -6.97
N SER A 210 -22.35 38.39 -6.30
CA SER A 210 -21.57 39.35 -5.50
C SER A 210 -22.07 39.40 -4.06
N HIS A 211 -21.15 39.47 -3.10
CA HIS A 211 -21.45 39.40 -1.67
C HIS A 211 -20.84 40.60 -0.93
N LEU A 212 -21.68 41.37 -0.22
CA LEU A 212 -21.25 42.54 0.54
C LEU A 212 -20.86 42.16 1.97
N LEU A 213 -19.67 42.57 2.41
CA LEU A 213 -19.01 42.14 3.65
C LEU A 213 -18.50 43.35 4.44
N ARG A 214 -18.80 43.43 5.75
CA ARG A 214 -18.33 44.53 6.61
C ARG A 214 -16.89 44.30 7.06
N ALA A 215 -15.95 44.74 6.24
CA ALA A 215 -14.49 44.63 6.44
C ALA A 215 -13.78 45.71 5.60
N THR A 216 -12.46 45.87 5.76
CA THR A 216 -11.64 46.66 4.83
C THR A 216 -10.90 45.77 3.83
N LEU A 217 -10.48 46.34 2.69
CA LEU A 217 -9.58 45.63 1.77
C LEU A 217 -8.24 45.25 2.39
N ALA A 218 -7.74 45.99 3.39
CA ALA A 218 -6.46 45.67 4.03
C ALA A 218 -6.58 44.43 4.94
N ASP A 219 -7.74 44.18 5.53
CA ASP A 219 -8.02 42.97 6.31
C ASP A 219 -8.12 41.76 5.37
N TRP A 220 -8.79 41.94 4.23
CA TRP A 220 -8.89 40.92 3.18
C TRP A 220 -7.55 40.62 2.50
N GLU A 221 -6.74 41.64 2.18
CA GLU A 221 -5.39 41.48 1.64
C GLU A 221 -4.52 40.62 2.57
N LYS A 222 -4.57 40.88 3.89
CA LYS A 222 -3.89 40.04 4.91
C LYS A 222 -4.47 38.63 4.96
N ARG A 223 -5.79 38.48 4.98
CA ARG A 223 -6.48 37.18 5.08
C ARG A 223 -6.21 36.27 3.87
N LEU A 224 -6.07 36.86 2.68
CA LEU A 224 -5.80 36.15 1.44
C LEU A 224 -4.29 35.90 1.21
N SER A 225 -3.41 36.75 1.78
CA SER A 225 -1.95 36.57 1.72
C SER A 225 -1.40 35.58 2.74
N ALA A 226 -2.10 35.41 3.87
CA ALA A 226 -1.74 34.47 4.92
C ALA A 226 -1.68 33.03 4.38
N PRO A 227 -0.79 32.16 4.91
CA PRO A 227 -0.96 30.72 4.73
C PRO A 227 -2.32 30.29 5.31
N ALA A 228 -2.89 29.22 4.75
CA ALA A 228 -4.13 28.61 5.22
C ALA A 228 -4.16 28.51 6.75
N GLN A 229 -5.29 28.86 7.38
CA GLN A 229 -5.35 28.90 8.84
C GLN A 229 -5.49 27.48 9.37
N THR A 230 -4.36 26.82 9.58
CA THR A 230 -4.28 25.45 10.10
C THR A 230 -5.12 25.30 11.36
N VAL A 231 -6.29 24.68 11.22
CA VAL A 231 -7.09 24.23 12.35
C VAL A 231 -6.29 23.16 13.07
N SER A 232 -5.75 23.52 14.23
CA SER A 232 -4.76 22.73 14.98
C SER A 232 -5.38 21.48 15.63
N ASN A 233 -5.70 20.49 14.81
CA ASN A 233 -5.70 19.10 15.22
C ASN A 233 -4.24 18.66 15.29
N GLY A 234 -3.69 18.55 16.51
CA GLY A 234 -2.25 18.51 16.77
C GLY A 234 -1.52 17.30 16.19
N PHE A 235 -1.09 17.39 14.94
CA PHE A 235 -0.17 16.47 14.28
C PHE A 235 0.75 17.27 13.35
N THR A 236 2.07 17.04 13.45
CA THR A 236 3.09 17.75 12.66
C THR A 236 3.81 16.75 11.76
N PRO A 237 3.51 16.69 10.44
CA PRO A 237 4.29 15.89 9.50
C PRO A 237 5.62 16.59 9.21
N ASP A 238 6.74 15.91 9.46
CA ASP A 238 8.10 16.45 9.29
C ASP A 238 8.61 16.29 7.84
N GLN A 239 7.76 16.65 6.86
CA GLN A 239 7.99 16.35 5.45
C GLN A 239 7.47 17.49 4.55
N PRO A 240 8.26 17.97 3.55
CA PRO A 240 7.85 19.07 2.69
C PRO A 240 6.67 18.67 1.80
N ALA A 241 5.59 19.44 1.88
CA ALA A 241 4.37 19.18 1.11
C ALA A 241 4.59 19.41 -0.39
N ASP A 242 4.21 18.44 -1.21
CA ASP A 242 4.21 18.57 -2.67
C ASP A 242 3.28 19.72 -3.08
N THR A 243 3.84 20.69 -3.82
CA THR A 243 3.27 22.04 -3.97
C THR A 243 2.26 22.11 -5.12
N SER A 244 1.25 21.24 -5.07
CA SER A 244 0.20 21.13 -6.11
C SER A 244 -1.15 21.71 -5.68
N SER A 245 -1.39 21.90 -4.37
CA SER A 245 -2.50 22.72 -3.85
C SER A 245 -2.20 24.20 -4.10
N ALA A 246 -2.46 24.65 -5.34
CA ALA A 246 -2.11 25.98 -5.84
C ALA A 246 -2.50 27.09 -4.84
N LYS A 247 -1.48 27.72 -4.23
CA LYS A 247 -1.69 28.84 -3.32
C LYS A 247 -2.44 29.94 -4.06
N PRO A 248 -3.58 30.44 -3.55
CA PRO A 248 -4.39 31.38 -4.29
C PRO A 248 -3.69 32.73 -4.41
N ASP A 249 -3.35 33.08 -5.65
CA ASP A 249 -2.50 34.22 -5.97
C ASP A 249 -3.33 35.51 -6.11
N PHE A 250 -3.66 36.12 -4.97
CA PHE A 250 -4.39 37.39 -4.92
C PHE A 250 -3.46 38.61 -4.96
N VAL A 251 -3.64 39.46 -5.96
CA VAL A 251 -2.87 40.70 -6.16
C VAL A 251 -3.74 41.95 -6.02
N ARG A 252 -3.24 42.96 -5.32
CA ARG A 252 -3.86 44.28 -5.26
C ARG A 252 -3.49 45.11 -6.49
N ILE A 253 -4.49 45.46 -7.29
CA ILE A 253 -4.33 46.19 -8.58
C ILE A 253 -4.71 47.66 -8.50
N HIS A 254 -5.43 48.05 -7.45
CA HIS A 254 -5.86 49.42 -7.22
C HIS A 254 -6.04 49.67 -5.72
N ARG A 255 -6.09 50.95 -5.31
CA ARG A 255 -6.44 51.32 -3.92
C ARG A 255 -7.76 50.70 -3.46
N SER A 256 -8.69 50.45 -4.40
CA SER A 256 -10.02 49.87 -4.16
C SER A 256 -10.24 48.47 -4.75
N ARG A 257 -9.22 47.76 -5.27
CA ARG A 257 -9.41 46.44 -5.90
C ARG A 257 -8.27 45.44 -5.66
N ILE A 258 -8.65 44.20 -5.37
CA ILE A 258 -7.78 43.00 -5.31
C ILE A 258 -8.37 41.96 -6.28
N VAL A 259 -7.54 41.26 -7.05
CA VAL A 259 -7.96 40.27 -8.05
C VAL A 259 -7.23 38.94 -7.86
N ASN A 260 -7.85 37.83 -8.18
CA ASN A 260 -7.21 36.52 -8.23
C ASN A 260 -6.51 36.34 -9.59
N ARG A 261 -5.18 36.16 -9.60
CA ARG A 261 -4.38 36.07 -10.84
C ARG A 261 -4.78 34.89 -11.72
N HIS A 262 -5.27 33.80 -11.15
CA HIS A 262 -5.77 32.64 -11.90
C HIS A 262 -6.98 32.95 -12.79
N HIS A 263 -7.71 34.04 -12.53
CA HIS A 263 -8.88 34.44 -13.30
C HIS A 263 -8.61 35.56 -14.31
N ILE A 264 -7.37 36.06 -14.43
CA ILE A 264 -6.98 37.04 -15.44
C ILE A 264 -6.77 36.32 -16.79
N ARG A 265 -7.49 36.75 -17.84
CA ARG A 265 -7.31 36.26 -19.22
C ARG A 265 -6.43 37.16 -20.07
N GLU A 266 -6.50 38.47 -19.86
CA GLU A 266 -5.80 39.47 -20.68
C GLU A 266 -5.36 40.64 -19.80
N THR A 267 -4.23 41.27 -20.13
CA THR A 267 -3.78 42.53 -19.52
C THR A 267 -3.40 43.53 -20.61
N ARG A 268 -3.97 44.73 -20.58
CA ARG A 268 -3.71 45.80 -21.55
C ARG A 268 -3.15 47.04 -20.86
N THR A 269 -2.05 47.58 -21.37
CA THR A 269 -1.52 48.87 -20.90
C THR A 269 -2.17 50.02 -21.67
N THR A 270 -2.56 51.07 -20.97
CA THR A 270 -3.11 52.31 -21.55
C THR A 270 -2.00 53.35 -21.78
N SER A 271 -2.27 54.37 -22.59
CA SER A 271 -1.32 55.47 -22.84
C SER A 271 -1.02 56.35 -21.62
N SER A 272 -1.80 56.28 -20.54
CA SER A 272 -1.48 56.93 -19.24
C SER A 272 -0.44 56.17 -18.41
N GLY A 273 -0.12 54.93 -18.80
CA GLY A 273 0.71 53.99 -18.04
C GLY A 273 -0.05 53.14 -17.02
N ASP A 274 -1.34 53.41 -16.80
CA ASP A 274 -2.25 52.51 -16.06
C ASP A 274 -2.64 51.30 -16.93
N PHE A 275 -3.40 50.35 -16.40
CA PHE A 275 -3.72 49.10 -17.09
C PHE A 275 -5.16 48.63 -16.88
N GLU A 276 -5.62 47.78 -17.79
CA GLU A 276 -6.91 47.10 -17.74
C GLU A 276 -6.67 45.59 -17.73
N LEU A 277 -7.49 44.85 -16.97
CA LEU A 277 -7.47 43.40 -16.90
C LEU A 277 -8.83 42.86 -17.37
N THR A 278 -8.82 41.89 -18.29
CA THR A 278 -10.04 41.14 -18.66
C THR A 278 -10.06 39.84 -17.90
N LEU A 279 -11.16 39.56 -17.18
CA LEU A 279 -11.30 38.34 -16.37
C LEU A 279 -11.96 37.18 -17.12
N SER A 280 -11.88 35.99 -16.51
CA SER A 280 -12.48 34.74 -16.99
C SER A 280 -13.99 34.82 -17.24
N ASN A 281 -14.72 35.59 -16.42
CA ASN A 281 -16.14 35.88 -16.59
C ASN A 281 -16.45 37.05 -17.56
N GLY A 282 -15.43 37.61 -18.22
CA GLY A 282 -15.56 38.75 -19.14
C GLY A 282 -15.59 40.14 -18.48
N ALA A 283 -15.47 40.24 -17.15
CA ALA A 283 -15.41 41.55 -16.48
C ALA A 283 -14.09 42.27 -16.74
N THR A 284 -14.14 43.57 -17.05
CA THR A 284 -12.95 44.42 -17.24
C THR A 284 -12.67 45.24 -15.97
N LEU A 285 -11.46 45.12 -15.42
CA LEU A 285 -11.02 45.87 -14.23
C LEU A 285 -9.85 46.80 -14.56
N THR A 286 -10.05 48.11 -14.41
CA THR A 286 -8.94 49.08 -14.40
C THR A 286 -8.12 48.93 -13.11
N GLY A 287 -6.80 48.84 -13.25
CA GLY A 287 -5.79 48.92 -12.20
C GLY A 287 -4.81 50.07 -12.46
N SER A 288 -4.16 50.57 -11.41
CA SER A 288 -3.28 51.75 -11.54
C SER A 288 -1.80 51.37 -11.62
N ARG A 289 -1.04 52.15 -12.39
CA ARG A 289 0.41 52.02 -12.60
C ARG A 289 1.23 51.79 -11.32
N ARG A 290 0.79 52.36 -10.19
CA ARG A 290 1.43 52.21 -8.86
C ARG A 290 1.38 50.79 -8.28
N PHE A 291 0.47 49.95 -8.76
CA PHE A 291 0.24 48.58 -8.29
C PHE A 291 0.71 47.51 -9.29
N ARG A 292 1.21 47.93 -10.46
CA ARG A 292 1.60 47.04 -11.56
C ARG A 292 2.69 46.02 -11.18
N SER A 293 3.55 46.36 -10.21
CA SER A 293 4.65 45.50 -9.76
C SER A 293 4.23 44.21 -9.06
N GLY A 294 2.96 44.07 -8.64
CA GLY A 294 2.44 42.82 -8.08
C GLY A 294 1.92 41.81 -9.12
N LEU A 295 1.88 42.18 -10.41
CA LEU A 295 1.35 41.33 -11.48
C LEU A 295 2.42 40.45 -12.16
N GLY A 296 3.69 40.54 -11.74
CA GLY A 296 4.79 39.66 -12.14
C GLY A 296 5.09 38.63 -11.07
#